data_AF-A0A2D9I5C6-F1
#
_entry.id   AF-A0A2D9I5C6-F1
#
_cell.length_a   1.000
_cell.length_b   1.000
_cell.length_c   1.000
_cell.angle_alpha   90.00
_cell.angle_beta   90.00
_cell.angle_gamma   90.00
#
_symmetry.space_group_name_H-M   'P 1'
#
loop_
_entity.id
_entity.type
_entity.pdbx_description
1 polymer ?
#
loop_
_entity_poly.entity_id
_entity_poly.type
_entity_poly.pdbx_seq_one_letter_code
_entity_poly.pdbx_strand_id
1 'polypeptide(L)'
;MKHVLAYIGRHRHSMAMSQDSLPENDTFRQFCLTLYEAEGVEEACLDLQDRFDLDVTLILMCCWVGQHGVRLSPESLAQAEQSIKPWRETAIDPIRALRRRLKEAVGPIDPERAASVRDLIKQAELAAEFVQMDHLLLLLEHLPGRDARMAERAGIVRGNLLRYTAIKGVETDRLPRTALEALVAQTVRPLYQDEEIDDGIDTETIDTGPKDSKS
;
A
#
# COMPACT_ATOMS: atom_id res chain seq x y z
N MET A 1 -15.30 -15.27 -18.01
CA MET A 1 -13.95 -15.39 -17.40
C MET A 1 -12.92 -14.45 -18.03
N LYS A 2 -12.68 -14.42 -19.35
CA LYS A 2 -11.73 -13.46 -19.97
C LYS A 2 -12.21 -12.00 -20.03
N HIS A 3 -13.49 -11.73 -19.76
CA HIS A 3 -14.09 -10.42 -20.03
C HIS A 3 -13.83 -9.35 -18.97
N VAL A 4 -13.66 -9.69 -17.69
CA VAL A 4 -13.50 -8.67 -16.62
C VAL A 4 -12.08 -8.10 -16.62
N LEU A 5 -11.05 -8.95 -16.71
CA LEU A 5 -9.66 -8.52 -16.89
C LEU A 5 -9.42 -7.85 -18.26
N ALA A 6 -10.08 -8.32 -19.32
CA ALA A 6 -10.03 -7.65 -20.63
C ALA A 6 -10.89 -6.37 -20.71
N TYR A 7 -11.78 -6.10 -19.75
CA TYR A 7 -12.57 -4.87 -19.71
C TYR A 7 -11.82 -3.76 -18.98
N ILE A 8 -11.19 -4.09 -17.84
CA ILE A 8 -10.28 -3.21 -17.10
C ILE A 8 -9.03 -2.89 -17.93
N GLY A 9 -8.53 -3.86 -18.71
CA GLY A 9 -7.41 -3.64 -19.63
C GLY A 9 -7.74 -2.84 -20.92
N ARG A 10 -9.00 -2.80 -21.37
CA ARG A 10 -9.38 -2.18 -22.67
C ARG A 10 -9.66 -0.68 -22.62
N HIS A 11 -9.93 -0.09 -21.46
CA HIS A 11 -10.15 1.35 -21.36
C HIS A 11 -8.86 2.14 -21.11
N ARG A 12 -7.70 1.47 -21.16
CA ARG A 12 -6.41 2.08 -20.84
C ARG A 12 -5.72 2.76 -22.02
N HIS A 13 -6.13 2.62 -23.28
CA HIS A 13 -5.39 3.19 -24.42
C HIS A 13 -6.27 3.62 -25.61
N SER A 14 -6.68 4.88 -25.62
CA SER A 14 -6.67 5.71 -26.84
C SER A 14 -6.05 7.06 -26.48
N MET A 15 -4.74 7.06 -26.28
CA MET A 15 -3.84 8.20 -26.47
C MET A 15 -2.44 7.61 -26.63
N ALA A 16 -1.73 8.06 -27.66
CA ALA A 16 -0.45 7.52 -28.10
C ALA A 16 0.60 7.57 -26.97
N MET A 17 1.29 6.45 -26.74
CA MET A 17 2.39 6.36 -25.77
C MET A 17 3.75 6.43 -26.48
N SER A 18 4.48 7.50 -26.20
CA SER A 18 5.94 7.53 -26.18
C SER A 18 6.47 6.76 -24.96
N GLN A 19 7.63 6.14 -25.11
CA GLN A 19 8.10 4.98 -24.34
C GLN A 19 8.75 5.27 -22.97
N ASP A 20 8.65 6.47 -22.39
CA ASP A 20 9.54 6.91 -21.28
C ASP A 20 8.88 7.28 -19.94
N SER A 21 7.69 6.78 -19.61
CA SER A 21 7.21 6.85 -18.21
C SER A 21 6.26 5.70 -17.90
N LEU A 22 6.61 4.84 -16.94
CA LEU A 22 5.62 3.96 -16.32
C LEU A 22 4.65 4.87 -15.56
N PRO A 23 3.33 4.79 -15.81
CA PRO A 23 2.38 5.71 -15.20
C PRO A 23 2.40 5.49 -13.68
N GLU A 24 2.58 6.56 -12.89
CA GLU A 24 2.71 6.54 -11.42
C GLU A 24 1.65 5.67 -10.70
N ASN A 25 0.52 5.49 -11.36
CA ASN A 25 -0.60 4.65 -10.95
C ASN A 25 -0.27 3.15 -10.87
N ASP A 26 0.53 2.63 -11.81
CA ASP A 26 0.98 1.24 -11.77
C ASP A 26 1.95 1.02 -10.58
N THR A 27 2.72 2.04 -10.18
CA THR A 27 3.66 1.96 -9.05
C THR A 27 2.98 1.97 -7.69
N PHE A 28 2.03 2.89 -7.45
CA PHE A 28 1.29 2.93 -6.17
C PHE A 28 0.49 1.65 -5.92
N ARG A 29 -0.20 1.14 -6.96
CA ARG A 29 -0.94 -0.12 -6.87
C ARG A 29 -0.02 -1.30 -6.61
N GLN A 30 1.10 -1.40 -7.33
CA GLN A 30 2.07 -2.48 -7.13
C GLN A 30 2.64 -2.44 -5.72
N PHE A 31 2.93 -1.25 -5.19
CA PHE A 31 3.33 -1.09 -3.80
C PHE A 31 2.27 -1.60 -2.83
N CYS A 32 1.00 -1.18 -2.99
CA CYS A 32 -0.09 -1.62 -2.11
C CYS A 32 -0.22 -3.14 -2.08
N LEU A 33 -0.16 -3.80 -3.24
CA LEU A 33 -0.21 -5.26 -3.34
C LEU A 33 0.99 -5.92 -2.65
N THR A 34 2.20 -5.43 -2.95
CA THR A 34 3.45 -5.97 -2.39
C THR A 34 3.49 -5.82 -0.86
N LEU A 35 3.09 -4.64 -0.35
CA LEU A 35 3.06 -4.38 1.08
C LEU A 35 1.97 -5.23 1.76
N TYR A 36 0.80 -5.39 1.15
CA TYR A 36 -0.28 -6.20 1.74
C TYR A 36 0.10 -7.69 1.86
N GLU A 37 0.88 -8.21 0.91
CA GLU A 37 1.42 -9.58 0.94
C GLU A 37 2.61 -9.75 1.91
N ALA A 38 3.15 -8.66 2.46
CA ALA A 38 4.26 -8.73 3.41
C ALA A 38 3.83 -9.31 4.76
N GLU A 39 4.78 -9.96 5.43
CA GLU A 39 4.56 -10.66 6.70
C GLU A 39 3.88 -9.77 7.75
N GLY A 40 2.71 -10.21 8.22
CA GLY A 40 1.91 -9.56 9.26
C GLY A 40 1.09 -8.35 8.80
N VAL A 41 1.21 -7.89 7.54
CA VAL A 41 0.52 -6.68 7.07
C VAL A 41 -0.96 -6.93 6.80
N GLU A 42 -1.32 -8.03 6.11
CA GLU A 42 -2.73 -8.40 5.90
C GLU A 42 -3.46 -8.50 7.25
N GLU A 43 -2.88 -9.21 8.21
CA GLU A 43 -3.45 -9.38 9.55
C GLU A 43 -3.60 -8.03 10.27
N ALA A 44 -2.59 -7.15 10.18
CA ALA A 44 -2.65 -5.81 10.75
C ALA A 44 -3.76 -4.95 10.13
N CYS A 45 -3.89 -4.96 8.79
CA CYS A 45 -4.93 -4.23 8.07
C CYS A 45 -6.32 -4.73 8.45
N LEU A 46 -6.54 -6.04 8.51
CA LEU A 46 -7.82 -6.63 8.89
C LEU A 46 -8.17 -6.33 10.35
N ASP A 47 -7.21 -6.42 11.28
CA ASP A 47 -7.45 -6.11 12.69
C ASP A 47 -7.85 -4.64 12.90
N LEU A 48 -7.17 -3.72 12.20
CA LEU A 48 -7.49 -2.30 12.23
C LEU A 48 -8.83 -1.98 11.57
N GLN A 49 -9.14 -2.63 10.46
CA GLN A 49 -10.43 -2.50 9.77
C GLN A 49 -11.57 -2.98 10.66
N ASP A 50 -11.50 -4.20 11.19
CA ASP A 50 -12.61 -4.80 11.91
C ASP A 50 -12.85 -4.15 13.29
N ARG A 51 -11.81 -3.63 13.96
CA ARG A 51 -11.94 -2.95 15.26
C ARG A 51 -12.38 -1.50 15.18
N PHE A 52 -11.95 -0.78 14.14
CA PHE A 52 -12.04 0.68 14.09
C PHE A 52 -12.64 1.22 12.80
N ASP A 53 -13.13 0.36 11.90
CA ASP A 53 -13.70 0.74 10.62
C ASP A 53 -12.73 1.61 9.79
N LEU A 54 -11.45 1.25 9.83
CA LEU A 54 -10.43 1.87 8.99
C LEU A 54 -10.49 1.31 7.56
N ASP A 55 -10.25 2.19 6.60
CA ASP A 55 -10.11 1.81 5.20
C ASP A 55 -8.68 1.35 4.92
N VAL A 56 -8.56 0.09 4.47
CA VAL A 56 -7.27 -0.54 4.13
C VAL A 56 -6.51 0.24 3.05
N THR A 57 -7.19 0.78 2.05
CA THR A 57 -6.56 1.59 0.99
C THR A 57 -5.95 2.87 1.57
N LEU A 58 -6.61 3.52 2.53
CA LEU A 58 -6.02 4.69 3.21
C LEU A 58 -4.87 4.34 4.14
N ILE A 59 -4.93 3.18 4.81
CA ILE A 59 -3.79 2.65 5.58
C ILE A 59 -2.57 2.49 4.64
N LEU A 60 -2.76 1.84 3.49
CA LEU A 60 -1.70 1.61 2.51
C LEU A 60 -1.22 2.92 1.86
N MET A 61 -2.11 3.88 1.60
CA MET A 61 -1.75 5.22 1.15
C MET A 61 -0.87 5.96 2.18
N CYS A 62 -1.20 5.89 3.48
CA CYS A 62 -0.38 6.48 4.55
C CYS A 62 1.04 5.90 4.55
N CYS A 63 1.16 4.60 4.30
CA CYS A 63 2.42 3.89 4.19
C CYS A 63 3.20 4.34 2.94
N TRP A 64 2.56 4.36 1.78
CA TRP A 64 3.16 4.78 0.50
C TRP A 64 3.78 6.17 0.58
N VAL A 65 3.00 7.17 0.98
CA VAL A 65 3.47 8.55 1.04
C VAL A 65 4.51 8.74 2.14
N GLY A 66 4.37 7.98 3.24
CA GLY A 66 5.32 8.00 4.34
C GLY A 66 6.68 7.39 3.97
N GLN A 67 6.68 6.29 3.22
CA GLN A 67 7.89 5.73 2.61
C GLN A 67 8.54 6.76 1.68
N HIS A 68 7.77 7.61 1.04
CA HIS A 68 8.25 8.71 0.20
C HIS A 68 8.62 9.98 0.99
N GLY A 69 8.48 9.98 2.31
CA GLY A 69 8.92 11.09 3.18
C GLY A 69 7.87 12.19 3.36
N VAL A 70 6.65 11.96 2.88
CA VAL A 70 5.57 12.95 2.94
C VAL A 70 4.81 12.78 4.26
N ARG A 71 4.72 13.88 5.02
CA ARG A 71 3.91 13.98 6.24
C ARG A 71 2.52 14.47 5.87
N LEU A 72 1.50 13.64 6.09
CA LEU A 72 0.12 14.03 5.89
C LEU A 72 -0.36 14.90 7.05
N SER A 73 -1.12 15.95 6.73
CA SER A 73 -1.83 16.76 7.72
C SER A 73 -3.18 16.11 8.05
N PRO A 74 -3.79 16.43 9.20
CA PRO A 74 -5.15 15.97 9.51
C PRO A 74 -6.17 16.40 8.43
N GLU A 75 -6.01 17.58 7.85
CA GLU A 75 -6.89 18.12 6.82
C GLU A 75 -6.78 17.32 5.52
N SER A 76 -5.56 16.97 5.07
CA SER A 76 -5.40 16.16 3.84
C SER A 76 -5.94 14.75 4.01
N LEU A 77 -5.79 14.15 5.20
CA LEU A 77 -6.38 12.85 5.53
C LEU A 77 -7.91 12.92 5.58
N ALA A 78 -8.48 13.96 6.19
CA ALA A 78 -9.93 14.14 6.25
C ALA A 78 -10.52 14.34 4.84
N GLN A 79 -9.83 15.11 3.99
CA GLN A 79 -10.21 15.29 2.59
C GLN A 79 -10.19 13.96 1.82
N ALA A 80 -9.12 13.17 1.98
CA ALA A 80 -8.99 11.86 1.34
C ALA A 80 -10.09 10.87 1.77
N GLU A 81 -10.37 10.76 3.09
CA GLU A 81 -11.46 9.93 3.60
C GLU A 81 -12.82 10.38 3.06
N GLN A 82 -13.08 11.70 3.07
CA GLN A 82 -14.37 12.24 2.63
C GLN A 82 -14.60 12.09 1.12
N SER A 83 -13.53 12.11 0.31
CA SER A 83 -13.66 12.01 -1.15
C SER A 83 -13.97 10.59 -1.63
N ILE A 84 -13.43 9.57 -0.95
CA ILE A 84 -13.65 8.15 -1.29
C ILE A 84 -14.87 7.55 -0.61
N LYS A 85 -15.32 8.11 0.52
CA LYS A 85 -16.43 7.57 1.31
C LYS A 85 -17.68 7.26 0.47
N PRO A 86 -18.18 8.13 -0.42
CA PRO A 86 -19.35 7.81 -1.24
C PRO A 86 -19.13 6.59 -2.15
N TRP A 87 -17.93 6.45 -2.71
CA TRP A 87 -17.58 5.29 -3.53
C TRP A 87 -17.51 4.01 -2.71
N ARG A 88 -16.87 4.07 -1.53
CA ARG A 88 -16.78 2.94 -0.60
C ARG A 88 -18.17 2.44 -0.20
N GLU A 89 -19.04 3.33 0.26
CA GLU A 89 -20.40 2.98 0.73
C GLU A 89 -21.30 2.47 -0.41
N THR A 90 -21.10 2.96 -1.64
CA THR A 90 -21.94 2.58 -2.79
C THR A 90 -21.48 1.28 -3.45
N ALA A 91 -20.17 1.07 -3.55
CA ALA A 91 -19.59 -0.03 -4.33
C ALA A 91 -18.88 -1.05 -3.45
N ILE A 92 -17.88 -0.64 -2.67
CA ILE A 92 -16.97 -1.57 -1.98
C ILE A 92 -17.68 -2.30 -0.83
N ASP A 93 -18.34 -1.57 0.06
CA ASP A 93 -18.96 -2.17 1.25
C ASP A 93 -20.07 -3.18 0.90
N PRO A 94 -20.98 -2.90 -0.07
CA PRO A 94 -21.96 -3.89 -0.51
C PRO A 94 -21.31 -5.14 -1.14
N ILE A 95 -20.27 -4.97 -1.97
CA ILE A 95 -19.56 -6.09 -2.60
C ILE A 95 -18.88 -6.94 -1.52
N ARG A 96 -18.19 -6.30 -0.57
CA ARG A 96 -17.50 -6.97 0.55
C ARG A 96 -18.47 -7.73 1.44
N ALA A 97 -19.61 -7.12 1.76
CA ALA A 97 -20.68 -7.77 2.53
C ALA A 97 -21.23 -9.01 1.80
N LEU A 98 -21.45 -8.90 0.49
CA LEU A 98 -21.88 -10.04 -0.33
C LEU A 98 -20.83 -11.15 -0.35
N ARG A 99 -19.54 -10.82 -0.56
CA ARG A 99 -18.44 -11.79 -0.53
C ARG A 99 -18.38 -12.53 0.81
N ARG A 100 -18.49 -11.81 1.94
CA ARG A 100 -18.47 -12.38 3.29
C ARG A 100 -19.65 -13.35 3.49
N ARG A 101 -20.87 -12.97 3.07
CA ARG A 101 -22.07 -13.83 3.15
C ARG A 101 -21.97 -15.10 2.30
N LEU A 102 -21.26 -15.05 1.17
CA LEU A 102 -21.04 -16.22 0.30
C LEU A 102 -19.94 -17.16 0.80
N LYS A 103 -19.22 -16.82 1.88
CA LYS A 103 -18.28 -17.74 2.53
C LYS A 103 -19.00 -18.85 3.29
N GLU A 104 -20.20 -18.56 3.78
CA GLU A 104 -21.09 -19.53 4.43
C GLU A 104 -21.85 -20.33 3.37
N ALA A 105 -22.26 -21.56 3.70
CA ALA A 105 -23.07 -22.37 2.80
C ALA A 105 -24.43 -21.71 2.55
N VAL A 106 -24.70 -21.33 1.30
CA VAL A 106 -25.97 -20.70 0.91
C VAL A 106 -26.95 -21.75 0.41
N GLY A 107 -27.76 -22.27 1.33
CA GLY A 107 -28.82 -23.24 1.00
C GLY A 107 -28.28 -24.51 0.33
N PRO A 108 -29.02 -25.13 -0.60
CA PRO A 108 -28.62 -26.39 -1.24
C PRO A 108 -27.64 -26.20 -2.41
N ILE A 109 -26.97 -25.05 -2.54
CA ILE A 109 -26.07 -24.74 -3.64
C ILE A 109 -24.73 -25.46 -3.45
N ASP A 110 -24.24 -26.07 -4.53
CA ASP A 110 -22.91 -26.69 -4.60
C ASP A 110 -21.80 -25.73 -4.13
N PRO A 111 -21.03 -26.09 -3.08
CA PRO A 111 -19.96 -25.26 -2.54
C PRO A 111 -18.91 -24.85 -3.58
N GLU A 112 -18.56 -25.71 -4.54
CA GLU A 112 -17.54 -25.38 -5.56
C GLU A 112 -18.05 -24.33 -6.55
N ARG A 113 -19.33 -24.42 -6.93
CA ARG A 113 -19.98 -23.42 -7.80
C ARG A 113 -20.17 -22.10 -7.06
N ALA A 114 -20.51 -22.15 -5.78
CA ALA A 114 -20.58 -20.96 -4.92
C ALA A 114 -19.21 -20.28 -4.78
N ALA A 115 -18.13 -21.06 -4.60
CA ALA A 115 -16.76 -20.55 -4.55
C ALA A 115 -16.37 -19.82 -5.84
N SER A 116 -16.73 -20.37 -7.01
CA SER A 116 -16.49 -19.72 -8.31
C SER A 116 -17.16 -18.35 -8.44
N VAL A 117 -18.38 -18.19 -7.92
CA VAL A 117 -19.06 -16.88 -7.87
C VAL A 117 -18.40 -15.94 -6.88
N ARG A 118 -17.99 -16.46 -5.71
CA ARG A 118 -17.24 -15.70 -4.70
C ARG A 118 -15.95 -15.12 -5.27
N ASP A 119 -15.25 -15.86 -6.12
CA ASP A 119 -14.01 -15.40 -6.76
C ASP A 119 -14.26 -14.27 -7.78
N LEU A 120 -15.38 -14.31 -8.52
CA LEU A 120 -15.79 -13.20 -9.39
C LEU A 120 -16.12 -11.93 -8.58
N ILE A 121 -16.76 -12.09 -7.42
CA ILE A 121 -17.07 -10.98 -6.52
C ILE A 121 -15.80 -10.42 -5.88
N LYS A 122 -14.84 -11.28 -5.50
CA LYS A 122 -13.50 -10.84 -5.04
C LYS A 122 -12.79 -10.01 -6.12
N GLN A 123 -12.88 -10.41 -7.39
CA GLN A 123 -12.32 -9.62 -8.49
C GLN A 123 -13.03 -8.26 -8.67
N ALA A 124 -14.35 -8.22 -8.48
CA ALA A 124 -15.10 -6.97 -8.53
C ALA A 124 -14.76 -6.04 -7.35
N GLU A 125 -14.56 -6.58 -6.15
CA GLU A 125 -14.10 -5.82 -4.97
C GLU A 125 -12.73 -5.19 -5.24
N LEU A 126 -11.77 -6.01 -5.70
CA LEU A 126 -10.43 -5.52 -6.02
C LEU A 126 -10.44 -4.45 -7.11
N ALA A 127 -11.28 -4.62 -8.15
CA ALA A 127 -11.43 -3.62 -9.19
C ALA A 127 -12.01 -2.30 -8.64
N ALA A 128 -12.96 -2.36 -7.70
CA ALA A 128 -13.51 -1.17 -7.06
C ALA A 128 -12.49 -0.48 -6.14
N GLU A 129 -11.67 -1.25 -5.42
CA GLU A 129 -10.55 -0.73 -4.62
C GLU A 129 -9.49 -0.06 -5.49
N PHE A 130 -9.20 -0.60 -6.68
CA PHE A 130 -8.28 0.05 -7.63
C PHE A 130 -8.80 1.39 -8.17
N VAL A 131 -10.11 1.52 -8.41
CA VAL A 131 -10.71 2.83 -8.74
C VAL A 131 -10.56 3.81 -7.58
N GLN A 132 -10.69 3.33 -6.34
CA GLN A 132 -10.46 4.15 -5.15
C GLN A 132 -8.99 4.60 -5.05
N MET A 133 -8.04 3.70 -5.30
CA MET A 133 -6.60 4.00 -5.34
C MET A 133 -6.26 5.06 -6.40
N ASP A 134 -6.84 4.96 -7.60
CA ASP A 134 -6.64 5.95 -8.67
C ASP A 134 -7.09 7.33 -8.24
N HIS A 135 -8.26 7.40 -7.61
CA HIS A 135 -8.78 8.66 -7.10
C HIS A 135 -7.88 9.25 -6.01
N LEU A 136 -7.39 8.42 -5.09
CA LEU A 136 -6.46 8.88 -4.06
C LEU A 136 -5.15 9.38 -4.66
N LEU A 137 -4.61 8.71 -5.68
CA LEU A 137 -3.37 9.13 -6.34
C LEU A 137 -3.48 10.55 -6.91
N LEU A 138 -4.61 10.91 -7.52
CA LEU A 138 -4.87 12.27 -7.99
C LEU A 138 -4.78 13.32 -6.86
N LEU A 139 -5.17 12.95 -5.64
CA LEU A 139 -5.01 13.82 -4.47
C LEU A 139 -3.56 13.90 -3.99
N LEU A 140 -2.77 12.83 -4.21
CA LEU A 140 -1.35 12.78 -3.85
C LEU A 140 -0.48 13.68 -4.74
N GLU A 141 -0.87 13.93 -6.00
CA GLU A 141 -0.16 14.85 -6.93
C GLU A 141 -0.02 16.27 -6.37
N HIS A 142 -0.88 16.66 -5.43
CA HIS A 142 -0.88 17.98 -4.81
C HIS A 142 -0.16 18.04 -3.46
N LEU A 143 0.45 16.94 -3.01
CA LEU A 143 1.18 16.92 -1.75
C LEU A 143 2.58 17.54 -1.89
N PRO A 144 3.07 18.24 -0.84
CA PRO A 144 4.38 18.88 -0.86
C PRO A 144 5.51 17.85 -1.03
N GLY A 145 6.62 18.33 -1.62
CA GLY A 145 7.78 17.55 -2.03
C GLY A 145 8.45 16.73 -0.92
N ARG A 146 9.22 15.73 -1.39
CA ARG A 146 9.80 14.61 -0.67
C ARG A 146 11.23 14.92 -0.26
N ASP A 147 11.45 15.31 0.99
CA ASP A 147 12.81 15.39 1.55
C ASP A 147 12.78 14.91 3.00
N ALA A 148 12.94 13.59 3.16
CA ALA A 148 13.15 12.97 4.46
C ALA A 148 14.32 11.99 4.35
N ARG A 149 15.18 11.98 5.37
CA ARG A 149 16.24 10.98 5.47
C ARG A 149 15.65 9.59 5.62
N MET A 150 16.38 8.56 5.18
CA MET A 150 15.92 7.17 5.28
C MET A 150 15.50 6.80 6.72
N ALA A 151 16.36 7.17 7.68
CA ALA A 151 16.15 6.99 9.11
C ALA A 151 14.86 7.65 9.65
N GLU A 152 14.32 8.66 8.97
CA GLU A 152 13.13 9.40 9.40
C GLU A 152 11.83 8.81 8.84
N ARG A 153 11.90 8.04 7.75
CA ARG A 153 10.72 7.51 7.02
C ARG A 153 9.84 6.63 7.89
N ALA A 154 10.42 5.79 8.76
CA ALA A 154 9.66 4.97 9.70
C ALA A 154 8.82 5.83 10.67
N GLY A 155 9.37 6.95 11.14
CA GLY A 155 8.67 7.91 11.98
C GLY A 155 7.57 8.66 11.23
N ILE A 156 7.78 8.92 9.94
CA ILE A 156 6.77 9.56 9.07
C ILE A 156 5.60 8.62 8.81
N VAL A 157 5.86 7.37 8.41
CA VAL A 157 4.83 6.33 8.22
C VAL A 157 3.99 6.18 9.48
N ARG A 158 4.64 6.01 10.64
CA ARG A 158 3.97 5.92 11.94
C ARG A 158 3.11 7.16 12.22
N GLY A 159 3.66 8.35 12.00
CA GLY A 159 2.93 9.60 12.20
C GLY A 159 1.70 9.74 11.31
N ASN A 160 1.78 9.30 10.06
CA ASN A 160 0.64 9.32 9.13
C ASN A 160 -0.46 8.35 9.58
N LEU A 161 -0.09 7.11 9.94
CA LEU A 161 -1.03 6.12 10.48
C LEU A 161 -1.73 6.64 11.74
N LEU A 162 -0.98 7.21 12.68
CA LEU A 162 -1.54 7.77 13.91
C LEU A 162 -2.52 8.92 13.64
N ARG A 163 -2.18 9.85 12.72
CA ARG A 163 -3.10 10.92 12.33
C ARG A 163 -4.35 10.37 11.66
N TYR A 164 -4.23 9.35 10.82
CA TYR A 164 -5.38 8.71 10.18
C TYR A 164 -6.31 8.09 11.22
N THR A 165 -5.77 7.36 12.19
CA THR A 165 -6.55 6.79 13.28
C THR A 165 -7.24 7.87 14.13
N ALA A 166 -6.56 8.99 14.37
CA ALA A 166 -7.10 10.10 15.14
C ALA A 166 -8.28 10.79 14.44
N ILE A 167 -8.25 11.00 13.11
CA ILE A 167 -9.40 11.56 12.38
C ILE A 167 -10.61 10.62 12.38
N LYS A 168 -10.40 9.32 12.59
CA LYS A 168 -11.44 8.30 12.76
C LYS A 168 -11.92 8.19 14.21
N GLY A 169 -11.42 9.04 15.11
CA GLY A 169 -11.79 9.06 16.53
C GLY A 169 -11.18 7.93 17.35
N VAL A 170 -10.12 7.28 16.86
CA VAL A 170 -9.45 6.20 17.57
C VAL A 170 -8.36 6.76 18.48
N GLU A 171 -8.50 6.50 19.77
CA GLU A 171 -7.48 6.87 20.76
C GLU A 171 -6.22 6.01 20.60
N THR A 172 -5.05 6.63 20.75
CA THR A 172 -3.75 5.98 20.45
C THR A 172 -3.47 4.78 21.35
N ASP A 173 -3.92 4.80 22.61
CA ASP A 173 -3.78 3.72 23.58
C ASP A 173 -4.62 2.47 23.24
N ARG A 174 -5.68 2.64 22.44
CA ARG A 174 -6.51 1.55 21.95
C ARG A 174 -5.93 0.85 20.72
N LEU A 175 -4.94 1.45 20.05
CA LEU A 175 -4.36 0.90 18.83
C LEU A 175 -3.48 -0.33 19.12
N PRO A 176 -3.65 -1.43 18.36
CA PRO A 176 -2.77 -2.58 18.45
C PRO A 176 -1.34 -2.19 18.03
N ARG A 177 -0.43 -2.14 19.01
CA ARG A 177 0.98 -1.78 18.79
C ARG A 177 1.64 -2.67 17.74
N THR A 178 1.37 -3.97 17.79
CA THR A 178 1.91 -4.97 16.85
C THR A 178 1.45 -4.72 15.42
N ALA A 179 0.18 -4.33 15.21
CA ALA A 179 -0.33 -4.00 13.87
C ALA A 179 0.37 -2.77 13.28
N LEU A 180 0.52 -1.71 14.08
CA LEU A 180 1.25 -0.51 13.66
C LEU A 180 2.73 -0.80 13.38
N GLU A 181 3.36 -1.64 14.19
CA GLU A 181 4.77 -2.01 14.01
C GLU A 181 4.99 -2.86 12.76
N ALA A 182 4.11 -3.82 12.46
CA ALA A 182 4.16 -4.60 11.23
C ALA A 182 4.06 -3.70 9.98
N LEU A 183 3.07 -2.79 9.96
CA LEU A 183 2.90 -1.83 8.87
C LEU A 183 4.13 -0.95 8.69
N VAL A 184 4.64 -0.34 9.77
CA VAL A 184 5.81 0.54 9.71
C VAL A 184 7.05 -0.22 9.25
N ALA A 185 7.33 -1.38 9.84
CA ALA A 185 8.54 -2.16 9.55
C ALA A 185 8.56 -2.63 8.10
N GLN A 186 7.48 -3.24 7.61
CA GLN A 186 7.44 -3.76 6.23
C GLN A 186 7.41 -2.63 5.18
N THR A 187 6.86 -1.45 5.51
CA THR A 187 6.87 -0.30 4.61
C THR A 187 8.28 0.20 4.30
N VAL A 188 9.16 0.23 5.31
CA VAL A 188 10.52 0.78 5.15
C VAL A 188 11.58 -0.29 4.90
N ARG A 189 11.29 -1.57 5.14
CA ARG A 189 12.23 -2.68 5.00
C ARG A 189 12.95 -2.72 3.64
N PRO A 190 12.28 -2.57 2.47
CA PRO A 190 12.97 -2.61 1.18
C PRO A 190 14.06 -1.54 1.06
N LEU A 191 13.84 -0.37 1.69
CA LEU A 191 14.76 0.76 1.63
C LEU A 191 16.11 0.50 2.32
N TYR A 192 16.15 -0.43 3.28
CA TYR A 192 17.38 -0.80 3.99
C TYR A 192 18.05 -2.04 3.38
N GLN A 193 17.36 -2.79 2.52
CA GLN A 193 17.95 -3.93 1.80
C GLN A 193 18.74 -3.48 0.57
N ASP A 194 18.39 -2.32 0.00
CA ASP A 194 19.11 -1.73 -1.13
C ASP A 194 20.46 -1.08 -0.72
N GLU A 195 20.63 -0.67 0.55
CA GLU A 195 21.91 -0.11 1.07
C GLU A 195 23.01 -1.18 1.25
N GLU A 196 22.65 -2.43 1.60
CA GLU A 196 23.64 -3.51 1.79
C GLU A 196 24.30 -3.97 0.46
N ILE A 197 23.80 -3.53 -0.69
CA ILE A 197 24.30 -3.91 -2.02
C ILE A 197 25.35 -2.89 -2.57
N ASP A 198 25.40 -1.66 -2.04
CA ASP A 198 26.27 -0.58 -2.56
C ASP A 198 27.64 -0.48 -1.84
N ASP A 199 27.88 -1.24 -0.76
CA ASP A 199 29.20 -1.34 -0.11
C ASP A 199 30.14 -2.31 -0.87
N GLY A 200 30.19 -2.17 -2.19
CA GLY A 200 31.22 -2.75 -3.04
C GLY A 200 32.58 -2.16 -2.69
N ILE A 201 33.25 -2.73 -1.70
CA ILE A 201 34.62 -2.42 -1.33
C ILE A 201 35.52 -2.64 -2.56
N ASP A 202 35.90 -1.55 -3.22
CA ASP A 202 37.11 -1.50 -4.05
C ASP A 202 38.30 -1.73 -3.11
N THR A 203 38.73 -2.99 -2.96
CA THR A 203 40.05 -3.28 -2.42
C THR A 203 41.10 -2.96 -3.50
N GLU A 204 41.37 -1.66 -3.69
CA GLU A 204 42.64 -1.22 -4.25
C GLU A 204 43.75 -1.78 -3.36
N THR A 205 44.48 -2.77 -3.89
CA THR A 205 45.68 -3.29 -3.27
C THR A 205 46.78 -2.23 -3.42
N ILE A 206 46.86 -1.32 -2.47
CA ILE A 206 48.05 -0.51 -2.22
C ILE A 206 48.92 -1.31 -1.27
N ASP A 207 50.01 -1.90 -1.75
CA ASP A 207 51.16 -2.14 -0.89
C ASP A 207 52.46 -1.61 -1.52
N THR A 208 53.12 -0.85 -0.67
CA THR A 208 54.21 0.08 -0.83
C THR A 208 55.57 -0.64 -0.86
N GLY A 209 56.37 -0.39 -1.89
CA GLY A 209 57.83 -0.39 -1.70
C GLY A 209 58.25 0.88 -0.93
N PRO A 210 59.52 1.07 -0.50
CA PRO A 210 60.68 0.18 -0.60
C PRO A 210 61.42 -0.01 0.76
N LYS A 211 62.45 -0.86 0.81
CA LYS A 211 63.60 -0.65 1.71
C LYS A 211 64.87 -1.36 1.22
N ASP A 212 65.88 -0.54 0.98
CA ASP A 212 67.21 -0.90 0.53
C ASP A 212 68.07 -1.66 1.55
N SER A 213 69.04 -2.39 1.00
CA SER A 213 70.47 -2.43 1.36
C SER A 213 71.07 -3.64 2.08
N LYS A 214 72.05 -4.22 1.36
CA LYS A 214 73.29 -4.93 1.77
C LYS A 214 73.17 -6.35 2.31
N SER A 215 73.69 -7.33 1.57
CA SER A 215 75.14 -7.62 1.51
C SER A 215 75.51 -8.43 0.27
#